data_AF-A0A7C5Z7Z5-F1
#
_entry.id   AF-A0A7C5Z7Z5-F1
#
_cell.length_a   1.000
_cell.length_b   1.000
_cell.length_c   1.000
_cell.angle_alpha   90.00
_cell.angle_beta   90.00
_cell.angle_gamma   90.00
#
_symmetry.space_group_name_H-M   'P 1'
#
loop_
_entity.id
_entity.type
_entity.pdbx_description
1 polymer ?
#
loop_
_entity_poly.entity_id
_entity_poly.type
_entity_poly.pdbx_seq_one_letter_code
_entity_poly.pdbx_strand_id
1 'polypeptide(L)'
;MILEAIKSTISSKMNVEVPNEIKEEIEEVASEINKKLENYQKIRWKPGGEANTSTPPCMEKIIEKMLAGENIPHISRWVIGIYLIKSGKSIEEIISLFSNLPNFNEKRTRYHLEYIKKKNYSVPSCANMESYGICVSNCNIKNPMHYKKKQKRN
;
A
#
# COMPACT_ATOMS: atom_id res chain seq x y z
N MET A 1 10.66 8.73 -18.83
CA MET A 1 10.98 9.49 -20.07
C MET A 1 10.79 10.98 -19.89
N ILE A 2 9.60 11.50 -19.54
CA ILE A 2 9.38 12.96 -19.41
C ILE A 2 10.13 13.57 -18.21
N LEU A 3 10.05 12.95 -17.02
CA LEU A 3 10.75 13.44 -15.82
C LEU A 3 12.28 13.48 -16.01
N GLU A 4 12.85 12.42 -16.60
CA GLU A 4 14.27 12.35 -16.94
C GLU A 4 14.67 13.43 -17.95
N ALA A 5 13.84 13.71 -18.95
CA ALA A 5 14.08 14.77 -19.93
C ALA A 5 14.02 16.17 -19.29
N ILE A 6 13.10 16.40 -18.35
CA ILE A 6 13.01 17.66 -17.60
C ILE A 6 14.23 17.85 -16.71
N LYS A 7 14.64 16.81 -15.95
CA LYS A 7 15.87 16.84 -15.12
C LYS A 7 17.11 17.14 -15.97
N SER A 8 17.28 16.43 -17.08
CA SER A 8 18.39 16.62 -18.00
C SER A 8 18.43 18.03 -18.61
N THR A 9 17.26 18.60 -18.94
CA THR A 9 17.17 19.97 -19.47
C THR A 9 17.50 21.02 -18.43
N ILE A 10 17.04 20.85 -17.19
CA ILE A 10 17.36 21.79 -16.09
C ILE A 10 18.84 21.70 -15.76
N SER A 11 19.40 20.49 -15.63
CA SER A 11 20.80 20.28 -15.27
C SER A 11 21.79 20.73 -16.35
N SER A 12 21.40 20.73 -17.62
CA SER A 12 22.24 21.23 -18.72
C SER A 12 22.17 22.75 -18.90
N LYS A 13 21.07 23.40 -18.47
CA LYS A 13 20.89 24.85 -18.56
C LYS A 13 21.27 25.62 -17.29
N MET A 14 21.21 24.99 -16.13
CA MET A 14 21.72 25.53 -14.87
C MET A 14 23.13 25.01 -14.61
N ASN A 15 24.15 25.83 -14.89
CA ASN A 15 25.52 25.56 -14.46
C ASN A 15 25.72 26.00 -13.00
N VAL A 16 25.00 25.35 -12.08
CA VAL A 16 25.08 25.63 -10.64
C VAL A 16 25.47 24.34 -9.94
N GLU A 17 26.71 24.26 -9.49
CA GLU A 17 27.14 23.21 -8.56
C GLU A 17 26.57 23.54 -7.18
N VAL A 18 25.77 22.63 -6.64
CA VAL A 18 25.29 22.73 -5.26
C VAL A 18 26.42 22.28 -4.33
N PRO A 19 26.89 23.12 -3.40
CA PRO A 19 27.88 22.73 -2.40
C PRO A 19 27.43 21.47 -1.65
N ASN A 20 28.38 20.58 -1.34
CA ASN A 20 28.08 19.31 -0.69
C ASN A 20 27.42 19.50 0.68
N GLU A 21 27.78 20.55 1.42
CA GLU A 21 27.17 20.86 2.71
C GLU A 21 25.67 21.14 2.58
N ILE A 22 25.27 21.91 1.57
CA ILE A 22 23.86 22.23 1.29
C ILE A 22 23.10 20.98 0.84
N LYS A 23 23.76 20.10 0.07
CA LYS A 23 23.16 18.84 -0.36
C LYS A 23 22.89 17.91 0.83
N GLU A 24 23.86 17.76 1.72
CA GLU A 24 23.74 16.93 2.93
C GLU A 24 22.63 17.45 3.87
N GLU A 25 22.57 18.77 4.10
CA GLU A 25 21.51 19.40 4.90
C GLU A 25 20.11 19.16 4.29
N ILE A 26 19.97 19.31 2.97
CA ILE A 26 18.69 19.07 2.28
C ILE A 26 18.31 17.58 2.35
N GLU A 27 19.26 16.67 2.18
CA GLU A 27 19.01 15.22 2.26
C GLU A 27 18.58 14.81 3.68
N GLU A 28 19.19 15.38 4.71
CA GLU A 28 18.83 15.11 6.11
C GLU A 28 17.40 15.61 6.41
N VAL A 29 17.08 16.86 6.08
CA VAL A 29 15.74 17.45 6.27
C VAL A 29 14.68 16.68 5.48
N ALA A 30 14.97 16.32 4.22
CA ALA A 30 14.07 15.51 3.42
C ALA A 30 13.84 14.13 4.05
N SER A 31 14.87 13.51 4.63
CA SER A 31 14.75 12.22 5.32
C SER A 31 13.83 12.31 6.53
N GLU A 32 13.90 13.38 7.32
CA GLU A 32 13.04 13.58 8.49
C GLU A 32 11.58 13.80 8.11
N ILE A 33 11.34 14.62 7.08
CA ILE A 33 10.00 14.88 6.57
C ILE A 33 9.38 13.57 6.07
N ASN A 34 10.14 12.77 5.30
CA ASN A 34 9.67 11.49 4.80
C ASN A 34 9.32 10.52 5.93
N LYS A 35 10.18 10.39 6.95
CA LYS A 35 9.89 9.56 8.14
C LYS A 35 8.61 10.01 8.85
N LYS A 36 8.42 11.32 9.02
CA LYS A 36 7.20 11.88 9.66
C LYS A 36 5.96 11.58 8.82
N LEU A 37 6.04 11.73 7.50
CA LEU A 37 4.94 11.42 6.56
C LEU A 37 4.56 9.94 6.59
N GLU A 38 5.54 9.03 6.52
CA GLU A 38 5.30 7.58 6.62
C GLU A 38 4.58 7.20 7.92
N ASN A 39 5.04 7.76 9.05
CA ASN A 39 4.41 7.53 10.35
C ASN A 39 2.98 8.06 10.39
N TYR A 40 2.74 9.26 9.85
CA TYR A 40 1.40 9.86 9.77
C TYR A 40 0.44 8.99 8.95
N GLN A 41 0.90 8.46 7.81
CA GLN A 41 0.11 7.59 6.95
C GLN A 41 -0.21 6.25 7.62
N LYS A 42 0.76 5.64 8.31
CA LYS A 42 0.56 4.40 9.08
C LYS A 42 -0.44 4.57 10.23
N ILE A 43 -0.41 5.70 10.93
CA ILE A 43 -1.36 6.00 12.03
C ILE A 43 -2.79 6.14 11.50
N ARG A 44 -2.94 6.82 10.35
CA ARG A 44 -4.25 7.07 9.72
C ARG A 44 -4.83 5.80 9.09
N TRP A 45 -4.00 4.93 8.53
CA TRP A 45 -4.45 3.71 7.88
C TRP A 45 -4.51 2.52 8.86
N LYS A 46 -5.68 2.28 9.44
CA LYS A 46 -5.96 1.05 10.18
C LYS A 46 -6.63 0.02 9.27
N PRO A 47 -5.98 -1.11 8.97
CA PRO A 47 -6.53 -2.09 8.04
C PRO A 47 -7.71 -2.90 8.61
N GLY A 48 -7.98 -2.82 9.91
CA GLY A 48 -9.21 -3.34 10.52
C GLY A 48 -10.41 -2.42 10.26
N GLY A 49 -11.55 -3.02 9.91
CA GLY A 49 -12.87 -2.39 10.09
C GLY A 49 -13.24 -2.33 11.58
N GLU A 50 -14.50 -1.97 11.88
CA GLU A 50 -15.02 -1.86 13.25
C GLU A 50 -14.56 -3.00 14.18
N ALA A 51 -14.29 -2.60 15.43
CA ALA A 51 -13.60 -3.32 16.50
C ALA A 51 -13.56 -4.85 16.38
N ASN A 52 -12.34 -5.40 16.38
CA ASN A 52 -11.94 -6.80 16.68
C ASN A 52 -11.47 -7.70 15.52
N THR A 53 -11.39 -7.23 14.27
CA THR A 53 -10.71 -7.99 13.21
C THR A 53 -9.23 -7.60 13.11
N SER A 54 -8.34 -8.55 13.39
CA SER A 54 -6.91 -8.36 13.13
C SER A 54 -6.64 -8.55 11.65
N THR A 55 -5.75 -7.75 11.09
CA THR A 55 -5.35 -7.91 9.69
C THR A 55 -4.38 -9.09 9.57
N PRO A 56 -4.57 -10.02 8.61
CA PRO A 56 -3.64 -11.11 8.40
C PRO A 56 -2.30 -10.59 7.87
N PRO A 57 -1.18 -11.25 8.21
CA PRO A 57 0.17 -10.76 7.90
C PRO A 57 0.43 -10.57 6.39
N CYS A 58 -0.23 -11.36 5.53
CA CYS A 58 -0.12 -11.20 4.09
C CYS A 58 -0.77 -9.89 3.57
N MET A 59 -1.88 -9.46 4.18
CA MET A 59 -2.52 -8.19 3.82
C MET A 59 -1.77 -7.02 4.45
N GLU A 60 -1.29 -7.16 5.70
CA GLU A 60 -0.41 -6.18 6.33
C GLU A 60 0.81 -5.89 5.44
N LYS A 61 1.47 -6.94 4.92
CA LYS A 61 2.63 -6.76 4.04
C LYS A 61 2.30 -6.01 2.75
N ILE A 62 1.13 -6.26 2.13
CA ILE A 62 0.71 -5.52 0.94
C ILE A 62 0.49 -4.04 1.30
N ILE A 63 -0.21 -3.78 2.40
CA ILE A 63 -0.50 -2.42 2.87
C ILE A 63 0.79 -1.65 3.17
N GLU A 64 1.75 -2.27 3.85
CA GLU A 64 3.06 -1.67 4.11
C GLU A 64 3.74 -1.22 2.83
N LYS A 65 3.78 -2.09 1.81
CA LYS A 65 4.35 -1.76 0.50
C LYS A 65 3.60 -0.60 -0.18
N MET A 66 2.27 -0.62 -0.11
CA MET A 66 1.45 0.47 -0.65
C MET A 66 1.76 1.80 0.04
N LEU A 67 1.84 1.82 1.37
CA LEU A 67 2.17 3.03 2.14
C LEU A 67 3.60 3.51 1.89
N ALA A 68 4.54 2.59 1.62
CA ALA A 68 5.91 2.92 1.20
C ALA A 68 6.00 3.43 -0.25
N GLY A 69 4.88 3.51 -0.98
CA GLY A 69 4.86 3.90 -2.39
C GLY A 69 5.51 2.87 -3.33
N GLU A 70 5.74 1.65 -2.85
CA GLU A 70 6.32 0.58 -3.65
C GLU A 70 5.33 0.06 -4.69
N ASN A 71 5.86 -0.37 -5.83
CA ASN A 71 5.03 -1.08 -6.80
C ASN A 71 4.66 -2.48 -6.28
N ILE A 72 3.37 -2.80 -6.29
CA ILE A 72 2.87 -4.14 -5.95
C ILE A 72 2.39 -4.90 -7.20
N PRO A 73 2.49 -6.25 -7.22
CA PRO A 73 1.99 -7.07 -8.32
C PRO A 73 0.52 -6.81 -8.62
N HIS A 74 0.12 -6.93 -9.89
CA HIS A 74 -1.27 -6.71 -10.33
C HIS A 74 -2.25 -7.61 -9.55
N ILE A 75 -1.91 -8.88 -9.34
CA ILE A 75 -2.73 -9.80 -8.54
C ILE A 75 -2.91 -9.32 -7.10
N SER A 76 -1.87 -8.76 -6.47
CA SER A 76 -1.95 -8.19 -5.12
C SER A 76 -2.91 -7.01 -5.04
N ARG A 77 -2.95 -6.16 -6.08
CA ARG A 77 -3.92 -5.04 -6.18
C ARG A 77 -5.36 -5.54 -6.18
N TRP A 78 -5.64 -6.63 -6.90
CA TRP A 78 -6.98 -7.24 -6.92
C TRP A 78 -7.35 -7.84 -5.57
N VAL A 79 -6.46 -8.65 -5.00
CA VAL A 79 -6.67 -9.32 -3.71
C VAL A 79 -6.90 -8.34 -2.57
N ILE A 80 -6.07 -7.29 -2.46
CA ILE A 80 -6.21 -6.30 -1.37
C ILE A 80 -7.50 -5.49 -1.52
N GLY A 81 -7.92 -5.16 -2.74
CA GLY A 81 -9.20 -4.52 -3.01
C GLY A 81 -10.38 -5.35 -2.51
N ILE A 82 -10.41 -6.65 -2.81
CA ILE A 82 -11.45 -7.56 -2.31
C ILE A 82 -11.44 -7.64 -0.79
N TYR A 83 -10.25 -7.84 -0.19
CA TYR A 83 -10.11 -7.97 1.25
C TYR A 83 -10.63 -6.72 1.99
N LEU A 84 -10.24 -5.53 1.55
CA LEU A 84 -10.65 -4.28 2.21
C LEU A 84 -12.15 -4.03 2.06
N ILE A 85 -12.74 -4.30 0.88
CA ILE A 85 -14.20 -4.22 0.69
C ILE A 85 -14.93 -5.18 1.62
N LYS A 86 -14.46 -6.44 1.72
CA LYS A 86 -15.07 -7.46 2.61
C LYS A 86 -14.85 -7.16 4.08
N SER A 87 -13.80 -6.43 4.43
CA SER A 87 -13.52 -5.97 5.80
C SER A 87 -14.29 -4.69 6.17
N GLY A 88 -15.17 -4.20 5.28
CA GLY A 88 -16.06 -3.08 5.56
C GLY A 88 -15.50 -1.70 5.22
N LYS A 89 -14.35 -1.61 4.54
CA LYS A 89 -13.80 -0.30 4.11
C LYS A 89 -14.64 0.30 3.00
N SER A 90 -14.82 1.62 3.06
CA SER A 90 -15.44 2.39 1.98
C SER A 90 -14.54 2.45 0.75
N ILE A 91 -15.13 2.68 -0.42
CA ILE A 91 -14.37 2.83 -1.66
C ILE A 91 -13.40 4.02 -1.55
N GLU A 92 -13.80 5.13 -0.89
CA GLU A 92 -12.94 6.30 -0.71
C GLU A 92 -11.71 5.99 0.16
N GLU A 93 -11.87 5.26 1.26
CA GLU A 93 -10.73 4.81 2.07
C GLU A 93 -9.77 3.99 1.23
N ILE A 94 -10.28 3.03 0.46
CA ILE A 94 -9.43 2.15 -0.36
C ILE A 94 -8.73 2.96 -1.45
N ILE A 95 -9.41 3.90 -2.12
CA ILE A 95 -8.82 4.81 -3.10
C ILE A 95 -7.67 5.60 -2.47
N SER A 96 -7.85 6.12 -1.26
CA SER A 96 -6.80 6.84 -0.52
C SER A 96 -5.58 5.98 -0.19
N LEU A 97 -5.72 4.66 -0.07
CA LEU A 97 -4.56 3.77 0.06
C LEU A 97 -3.89 3.56 -1.31
N PHE A 98 -4.69 3.31 -2.35
CA PHE A 98 -4.21 3.08 -3.71
C PHE A 98 -3.51 4.30 -4.32
N SER A 99 -3.81 5.51 -3.86
CA SER A 99 -3.17 6.74 -4.34
C SER A 99 -1.67 6.79 -4.09
N ASN A 100 -1.15 5.97 -3.17
CA ASN A 100 0.28 5.85 -2.93
C ASN A 100 1.01 5.00 -4.00
N LEU A 101 0.29 4.25 -4.84
CA LEU A 101 0.92 3.38 -5.83
C LEU A 101 1.46 4.17 -7.04
N PRO A 102 2.59 3.72 -7.63
CA PRO A 102 3.06 4.27 -8.89
C PRO A 102 2.03 4.16 -10.00
N ASN A 103 1.92 5.20 -10.83
CA ASN A 103 0.95 5.31 -11.94
C ASN A 103 -0.52 5.20 -11.50
N PHE A 104 -0.84 5.62 -10.28
CA PHE A 104 -2.21 5.65 -9.79
C PHE A 104 -3.13 6.47 -10.72
N ASN A 105 -4.30 5.91 -11.01
CA ASN A 105 -5.37 6.59 -11.73
C ASN A 105 -6.69 6.35 -10.98
N GLU A 106 -7.27 7.43 -10.46
CA GLU A 106 -8.45 7.33 -9.60
C GLU A 106 -9.64 6.73 -10.36
N LYS A 107 -9.96 7.25 -11.56
CA LYS A 107 -11.11 6.79 -12.36
C LYS A 107 -11.08 5.27 -12.61
N ARG A 108 -9.91 4.75 -13.01
CA ARG A 108 -9.73 3.30 -13.23
C ARG A 108 -9.83 2.51 -11.94
N THR A 109 -9.21 3.00 -10.86
CA THR A 109 -9.23 2.33 -9.56
C THR A 109 -10.63 2.26 -8.98
N ARG A 110 -11.37 3.38 -9.03
CA ARG A 110 -12.77 3.48 -8.60
C ARG A 110 -13.66 2.49 -9.34
N TYR A 111 -13.60 2.49 -10.68
CA TYR A 111 -14.34 1.53 -11.51
C TYR A 111 -14.03 0.08 -11.12
N HIS A 112 -12.76 -0.24 -10.91
CA HIS A 112 -12.34 -1.59 -10.49
C HIS A 112 -12.89 -1.98 -9.11
N LEU A 113 -12.85 -1.09 -8.13
CA LEU A 113 -13.38 -1.34 -6.79
C LEU A 113 -14.91 -1.46 -6.78
N GLU A 114 -15.61 -0.62 -7.53
CA GLU A 114 -17.06 -0.71 -7.73
C GLU A 114 -17.44 -2.04 -8.39
N TYR A 115 -16.68 -2.47 -9.40
CA TYR A 115 -16.88 -3.75 -10.04
C TYR A 115 -16.68 -4.92 -9.07
N ILE A 116 -15.62 -4.89 -8.25
CA ILE A 116 -15.39 -5.89 -7.20
C ILE A 116 -16.57 -5.95 -6.24
N LYS A 117 -17.02 -4.79 -5.74
CA LYS A 117 -18.15 -4.68 -4.81
C LYS A 117 -19.44 -5.22 -5.44
N LYS A 118 -19.74 -4.85 -6.69
CA LYS A 118 -20.91 -5.32 -7.44
C LYS A 118 -20.90 -6.83 -7.67
N LYS A 119 -19.73 -7.41 -8.00
CA LYS A 119 -19.58 -8.85 -8.22
C LYS A 119 -19.50 -9.66 -6.93
N ASN A 120 -19.37 -9.00 -5.79
CA ASN A 120 -19.32 -9.61 -4.46
C ASN A 120 -18.25 -10.71 -4.35
N TYR A 121 -17.09 -10.53 -4.99
CA TYR A 121 -16.00 -11.51 -5.00
C TYR A 121 -15.59 -11.94 -3.59
N SER A 122 -15.29 -13.22 -3.43
CA SER A 122 -14.75 -13.75 -2.18
C SER A 122 -13.24 -13.56 -2.13
N VAL A 123 -12.70 -13.31 -0.93
CA VAL A 123 -11.25 -13.27 -0.71
C VAL A 123 -10.66 -14.66 -1.03
N PRO A 124 -9.59 -14.77 -1.83
CA PRO A 124 -8.96 -16.05 -2.14
C PRO A 124 -8.56 -16.83 -0.88
N SER A 125 -8.58 -18.16 -0.98
CA SER A 125 -8.14 -19.06 0.09
C SER A 125 -6.65 -18.93 0.37
N CYS A 126 -6.17 -19.34 1.55
CA CYS A 126 -4.74 -19.34 1.87
C CYS A 126 -3.92 -20.14 0.86
N ALA A 127 -4.44 -21.28 0.36
CA ALA A 127 -3.79 -22.04 -0.72
C ALA A 127 -3.64 -21.23 -2.01
N ASN A 128 -4.66 -20.45 -2.41
CA ASN A 128 -4.53 -19.57 -3.57
C ASN A 128 -3.52 -18.43 -3.30
N MET A 129 -3.52 -17.89 -2.08
CA MET A 129 -2.58 -16.84 -1.68
C MET A 129 -1.13 -17.31 -1.71
N GLU A 130 -0.87 -18.58 -1.38
CA GLU A 130 0.43 -19.23 -1.53
C GLU A 130 0.81 -19.36 -3.01
N SER A 131 -0.08 -19.88 -3.84
CA SER A 131 0.14 -20.00 -5.29
C SER A 131 0.38 -18.65 -5.99
N TYR A 132 -0.20 -17.57 -5.47
CA TYR A 132 0.02 -16.21 -5.98
C TYR A 132 1.32 -15.57 -5.45
N GLY A 133 2.04 -16.23 -4.54
CA GLY A 133 3.24 -15.68 -3.90
C GLY A 133 2.96 -14.53 -2.93
N ILE A 134 1.74 -14.45 -2.38
CA ILE A 134 1.31 -13.39 -1.45
C ILE A 134 1.38 -13.85 0.01
N CYS A 135 1.28 -15.15 0.28
CA CYS A 135 1.35 -15.69 1.64
C CYS A 135 2.75 -15.51 2.24
N VAL A 136 2.85 -14.91 3.43
CA VAL A 136 4.12 -14.63 4.13
C VAL A 136 4.27 -15.41 5.44
N SER A 137 3.22 -16.09 5.90
CA SER A 137 3.23 -16.83 7.17
C SER A 137 2.12 -17.87 7.22
N ASN A 138 2.43 -19.04 7.76
CA ASN A 138 1.44 -20.08 7.99
C ASN A 138 0.61 -19.76 9.26
N CYS A 139 -0.62 -19.28 9.04
CA CYS A 139 -1.54 -18.90 10.10
C CYS A 139 -2.44 -20.06 10.59
N ASN A 140 -2.34 -21.26 9.99
CA ASN A 140 -3.23 -22.41 10.22
C ASN A 140 -4.73 -22.08 10.04
N ILE A 141 -5.07 -21.30 9.01
CA ILE A 141 -6.45 -20.95 8.63
C ILE A 141 -6.68 -21.24 7.13
N LYS A 142 -7.93 -21.43 6.74
CA LYS A 142 -8.30 -21.69 5.32
C LYS A 142 -8.44 -20.42 4.48
N ASN A 143 -8.77 -19.29 5.10
CA ASN A 143 -9.04 -18.03 4.41
C ASN A 143 -8.51 -16.84 5.23
N PRO A 144 -7.89 -15.82 4.60
CA PRO A 144 -7.42 -14.62 5.29
C PRO A 144 -8.50 -13.91 6.12
N MET A 145 -9.78 -13.97 5.72
CA MET A 145 -10.89 -13.38 6.47
C MET A 145 -11.12 -14.03 7.84
N HIS A 146 -10.60 -15.23 8.08
CA HIS A 146 -10.75 -15.95 9.36
C HIS A 146 -9.60 -15.68 10.33
N TYR A 147 -8.66 -14.79 9.97
CA TYR A 147 -7.51 -14.50 10.82
C TYR A 147 -7.92 -13.81 12.12
N LYS A 148 -7.37 -14.31 13.23
CA LYS A 148 -7.49 -13.70 14.56
C LYS A 148 -6.10 -13.64 15.17
N LYS A 149 -5.67 -12.46 15.62
CA LYS A 149 -4.39 -12.31 16.31
C LYS A 149 -4.46 -13.07 17.64
N LYS A 150 -3.56 -14.04 17.84
CA LYS A 150 -3.42 -14.71 19.14
C LYS A 150 -3.05 -13.63 20.15
N GLN A 151 -3.89 -13.40 21.16
CA GLN A 151 -3.54 -12.52 22.27
C GLN A 151 -2.34 -13.14 22.99
N LYS A 152 -1.27 -12.37 23.20
CA LYS A 152 -0.20 -12.81 24.11
C LYS A 152 -0.84 -12.95 25.49
N ARG A 153 -0.88 -14.17 26.01
CA ARG A 153 -1.10 -14.37 27.45
C ARG A 153 0.13 -13.76 28.13
N ASN A 154 -0.08 -12.66 28.84
CA ASN A 154 0.89 -12.14 29.80
C ASN A 154 1.02 -13.12 30.96
#